data_AF-A0A8T5IEB4-F1
#
_entry.id   AF-A0A8T5IEB4-F1
#
_cell.length_a   1.000
_cell.length_b   1.000
_cell.length_c   1.000
_cell.angle_alpha   90.00
_cell.angle_beta   90.00
_cell.angle_gamma   90.00
#
_symmetry.space_group_name_H-M   'P 1'
#
loop_
_entity.id
_entity.type
_entity.pdbx_description
1 polymer ?
#
loop_
_entity_poly.entity_id
_entity_poly.type
_entity_poly.pdbx_seq_one_letter_code
_entity_poly.pdbx_strand_id
1 'polypeptide(L)'
;QNTLRSQFDYELTHPDGHLLGEVTSFGLGGVIDSFDALGMGASMTFAPLQVHDVLGNTLIDEDAAGNISGWSWRVTGSEDFGNEIAWKILFQNKDLEKHCLGHATIHVLVIPSSPWAVRQSTDLLISSEDSDNCGTLEEILGEYAMPEGRLELRMTVEKTSLSRGEHLVDLGLSYDSKPDFSALRPPSSEMQDWASNNQMHTPDNSTKRSHNLELAVSCIDVFNTPARDALRDYQAYIWRAQDNRSDSSKTTWNMSWLANDDSSGWIIIDVSGTTASSEACTLISEGMHDDAPSHNRKAIPESPSISWMETNRWLDGGLFPEFSGSDGLAAKNGQWHSDLKLGVLVATTGFDLPNSLNFLPVNDAGKTTIDGIRSWDEGDWSHTFTFAADATDGQILGWSHVWSSD
;
A
#
# COMPACT_ATOMS: atom_id res chain seq x y z
N GLN A 1 -10.76 15.44 14.98
CA GLN A 1 -10.11 14.12 15.12
C GLN A 1 -8.77 14.23 14.44
N ASN A 2 -7.68 13.85 15.11
CA ASN A 2 -6.32 14.05 14.61
C ASN A 2 -5.86 12.74 13.95
N THR A 3 -6.07 12.61 12.64
CA THR A 3 -5.43 11.55 11.86
C THR A 3 -3.99 11.98 11.59
N LEU A 4 -3.01 11.13 11.94
CA LEU A 4 -1.61 11.33 11.55
C LEU A 4 -1.54 11.15 10.04
N ARG A 5 -1.42 12.26 9.31
CA ARG A 5 -1.24 12.34 7.86
C ARG A 5 0.21 12.64 7.55
N SER A 6 0.81 11.84 6.67
CA SER A 6 2.10 12.13 6.05
C SER A 6 1.88 12.32 4.57
N GLN A 7 2.43 13.39 4.00
CA GLN A 7 2.38 13.68 2.57
C GLN A 7 3.79 13.91 2.06
N PHE A 8 4.08 13.37 0.88
CA PHE A 8 5.33 13.54 0.16
C PHE A 8 5.04 13.86 -1.29
N ASP A 9 5.62 14.96 -1.77
CA ASP A 9 5.48 15.42 -3.14
C ASP A 9 6.85 15.33 -3.82
N TYR A 10 6.88 14.89 -5.08
CA TYR A 10 8.10 14.79 -5.88
C TYR A 10 7.88 15.28 -7.31
N GLU A 11 8.97 15.75 -7.92
CA GLU A 11 9.03 16.18 -9.32
C GLU A 11 10.34 15.67 -9.92
N LEU A 12 10.23 15.03 -11.07
CA LEU A 12 11.32 14.51 -11.89
C LEU A 12 11.18 15.13 -13.29
N THR A 13 12.24 15.76 -13.78
CA THR A 13 12.27 16.36 -15.12
C THR A 13 13.28 15.62 -15.99
N HIS A 14 12.83 15.14 -17.15
CA HIS A 14 13.61 14.48 -18.20
C HIS A 14 13.61 15.35 -19.48
N PRO A 15 14.62 15.28 -20.37
CA PRO A 15 14.58 15.92 -21.68
C PRO A 15 13.34 15.60 -22.54
N ASP A 16 12.74 14.43 -22.30
CA ASP A 16 11.57 13.87 -23.01
C ASP A 16 10.30 13.87 -22.15
N GLY A 17 10.24 14.69 -21.09
CA GLY A 17 9.01 14.83 -20.31
C GLY A 17 9.19 15.22 -18.84
N HIS A 18 8.08 15.44 -18.17
CA HIS A 18 8.01 15.74 -16.74
C HIS A 18 7.19 14.68 -16.02
N LEU A 19 7.61 14.27 -14.83
CA LEU A 19 6.88 13.37 -13.94
C LEU A 19 6.74 14.04 -12.57
N LEU A 20 5.51 14.19 -12.11
CA LEU A 20 5.21 14.66 -10.77
C LEU A 20 4.44 13.58 -10.02
N GLY A 21 4.54 13.59 -8.70
CA GLY A 21 3.66 12.79 -7.90
C GLY A 21 3.52 13.27 -6.46
N GLU A 22 2.40 12.87 -5.88
CA GLU A 22 2.04 13.07 -4.49
C GLU A 22 1.70 11.72 -3.89
N VAL A 23 2.24 11.44 -2.71
CA VAL A 23 1.91 10.26 -1.92
C VAL A 23 1.44 10.70 -0.55
N THR A 24 0.22 10.34 -0.19
CA THR A 24 -0.34 10.55 1.14
C THR A 24 -0.51 9.21 1.83
N SER A 25 -0.14 9.14 3.12
CA SER A 25 -0.43 8.00 3.97
C SER A 25 -0.97 8.41 5.33
N PHE A 26 -1.66 7.48 5.98
CA PHE A 26 -2.18 7.64 7.32
C PHE A 26 -1.65 6.56 8.26
N GLY A 27 -1.15 6.97 9.42
CA GLY A 27 -0.53 6.07 10.39
C GLY A 27 1.00 6.22 10.45
N LEU A 28 1.64 5.38 11.27
CA LEU A 28 3.03 5.57 11.70
C LEU A 28 4.12 5.05 10.72
N GLY A 29 3.77 4.62 9.50
CA GLY A 29 4.75 4.06 8.53
C GLY A 29 4.48 4.26 7.03
N GLY A 30 3.34 4.81 6.61
CA GLY A 30 2.80 4.53 5.26
C GLY A 30 3.52 5.12 4.03
N VAL A 31 4.13 6.31 4.09
CA VAL A 31 4.94 6.83 2.95
C VAL A 31 6.33 6.19 2.94
N ILE A 32 6.82 5.72 4.09
CA ILE A 32 8.20 5.26 4.26
C ILE A 32 8.35 3.80 3.82
N ASP A 33 7.33 2.98 4.10
CA ASP A 33 7.30 1.55 3.74
C ASP A 33 7.03 1.33 2.24
N SER A 34 6.42 2.30 1.54
CA SER A 34 6.12 2.20 0.10
C SER A 34 7.33 2.46 -0.81
N PHE A 35 8.41 3.06 -0.30
CA PHE A 35 9.67 3.23 -1.04
C PHE A 35 10.60 2.00 -0.97
N ASP A 36 10.30 1.00 -0.13
CA ASP A 36 11.03 -0.27 -0.14
C ASP A 36 10.81 -1.05 -1.45
N ALA A 37 9.76 -0.71 -2.20
CA ALA A 37 9.52 -1.20 -3.57
C ALA A 37 10.59 -0.76 -4.58
N LEU A 38 11.41 0.25 -4.27
CA LEU A 38 12.60 0.62 -5.07
C LEU A 38 13.79 -0.33 -4.84
N GLY A 39 13.64 -1.32 -3.95
CA GLY A 39 14.55 -2.46 -3.82
C GLY A 39 16.01 -2.06 -3.59
N MET A 40 16.32 -1.34 -2.49
CA MET A 40 17.70 -0.96 -2.11
C MET A 40 17.83 -0.44 -0.66
N GLY A 41 16.83 -0.65 0.20
CA GLY A 41 16.77 -0.01 1.53
C GLY A 41 16.68 1.52 1.46
N ALA A 42 16.08 2.05 0.38
CA ALA A 42 15.96 3.48 0.10
C ALA A 42 15.08 4.20 1.15
N SER A 43 14.19 3.49 1.82
CA SER A 43 13.41 3.98 2.97
C SER A 43 14.28 4.72 4.01
N MET A 44 15.49 4.23 4.27
CA MET A 44 16.46 4.86 5.18
C MET A 44 16.91 6.27 4.75
N THR A 45 16.89 6.56 3.44
CA THR A 45 17.31 7.86 2.90
C THR A 45 16.24 8.94 3.07
N PHE A 46 14.97 8.56 3.17
CA PHE A 46 13.82 9.48 3.15
C PHE A 46 13.13 9.66 4.52
N ALA A 47 13.46 8.82 5.50
CA ALA A 47 12.85 8.85 6.83
C ALA A 47 13.88 9.00 7.96
N PRO A 48 13.49 9.59 9.11
CA PRO A 48 14.30 9.55 10.32
C PRO A 48 14.58 8.11 10.76
N LEU A 49 15.86 7.75 10.94
CA LEU A 49 16.23 6.41 11.39
C LEU A 49 15.81 6.17 12.85
N GLN A 50 15.08 5.08 13.07
CA GLN A 50 14.90 4.49 14.39
C GLN A 50 16.17 3.74 14.77
N VAL A 51 16.77 4.12 15.90
CA VAL A 51 18.07 3.63 16.32
C VAL A 51 18.03 2.12 16.56
N HIS A 52 16.95 1.64 17.20
CA HIS A 52 16.82 0.22 17.52
C HIS A 52 16.56 -0.63 16.28
N ASP A 53 15.72 -0.18 15.35
CA ASP A 53 15.41 -0.94 14.14
C ASP A 53 16.66 -1.13 13.27
N VAL A 54 17.55 -0.14 13.27
CA VAL A 54 18.71 -0.11 12.38
C VAL A 54 19.96 -0.72 13.02
N LEU A 55 20.17 -0.49 14.32
CA LEU A 55 21.39 -0.92 15.04
C LEU A 55 21.14 -2.14 15.94
N GLY A 56 19.87 -2.54 16.10
CA GLY A 56 19.45 -3.65 16.94
C GLY A 56 19.82 -3.45 18.41
N ASN A 57 20.43 -4.49 18.98
CA ASN A 57 20.96 -4.49 20.35
C ASN A 57 22.46 -4.19 20.40
N THR A 58 23.05 -3.69 19.32
CA THR A 58 24.49 -3.42 19.25
C THR A 58 24.82 -2.26 20.18
N LEU A 59 25.81 -2.46 21.06
CA LEU A 59 26.34 -1.39 21.88
C LEU A 59 27.03 -0.37 20.97
N ILE A 60 26.64 0.89 21.05
CA ILE A 60 27.24 1.98 20.27
C ILE A 60 28.41 2.55 21.07
N ASP A 61 29.62 2.23 20.65
CA ASP A 61 30.88 2.72 21.21
C ASP A 61 31.88 3.12 20.10
N GLU A 62 33.07 3.56 20.51
CA GLU A 62 34.16 3.87 19.59
C GLU A 62 34.53 2.58 18.83
N ASP A 63 34.41 2.62 17.50
CA ASP A 63 34.63 1.51 16.56
C ASP A 63 33.45 0.56 16.29
N ALA A 64 32.26 0.78 16.88
CA ALA A 64 31.08 -0.02 16.54
C ALA A 64 30.70 0.10 15.05
N ALA A 65 30.39 -1.04 14.42
CA ALA A 65 30.01 -1.13 13.02
C ALA A 65 29.10 -2.33 12.75
N GLY A 66 28.38 -2.30 11.63
CA GLY A 66 27.48 -3.38 11.22
C GLY A 66 26.97 -3.22 9.79
N ASN A 67 26.07 -4.12 9.39
CA ASN A 67 25.40 -4.07 8.08
C ASN A 67 23.90 -4.34 8.25
N ILE A 68 23.07 -3.66 7.47
CA ILE A 68 21.61 -3.84 7.44
C ILE A 68 21.07 -3.47 6.05
N SER A 69 20.28 -4.35 5.43
CA SER A 69 19.52 -4.09 4.19
C SER A 69 20.32 -3.39 3.06
N GLY A 70 21.56 -3.83 2.79
CA GLY A 70 22.44 -3.24 1.75
C GLY A 70 23.30 -2.05 2.23
N TRP A 71 23.09 -1.60 3.47
CA TRP A 71 23.84 -0.52 4.11
C TRP A 71 24.89 -1.05 5.08
N SER A 72 26.11 -0.55 4.94
CA SER A 72 27.15 -0.66 5.98
C SER A 72 27.11 0.56 6.88
N TRP A 73 27.26 0.37 8.19
CA TRP A 73 27.29 1.48 9.14
C TRP A 73 28.48 1.39 10.08
N ARG A 74 28.96 2.55 10.52
CA ARG A 74 30.05 2.66 11.51
C ARG A 74 29.96 3.93 12.33
N VAL A 75 30.39 3.84 13.58
CA VAL A 75 30.64 5.00 14.43
C VAL A 75 31.89 5.72 13.92
N THR A 76 31.79 7.03 13.74
CA THR A 76 32.85 7.91 13.22
C THR A 76 33.38 8.89 14.27
N GLY A 77 32.75 8.92 15.44
CA GLY A 77 33.13 9.75 16.57
C GLY A 77 31.90 10.17 17.37
N SER A 78 32.07 11.21 18.18
CA SER A 78 31.00 11.80 18.98
C SER A 78 31.05 13.33 18.92
N GLU A 79 29.95 13.98 19.30
CA GLU A 79 29.90 15.41 19.56
C GLU A 79 28.90 15.76 20.65
N ASP A 80 29.02 16.97 21.20
CA ASP A 80 28.02 17.51 22.10
C ASP A 80 26.76 17.91 21.31
N PHE A 81 25.61 17.40 21.73
CA PHE A 81 24.30 17.80 21.22
C PHE A 81 23.41 18.24 22.39
N GLY A 82 23.33 19.56 22.59
CA GLY A 82 22.70 20.12 23.79
C GLY A 82 23.51 19.80 25.05
N ASN A 83 22.93 19.03 25.96
CA ASN A 83 23.57 18.61 27.22
C ASN A 83 23.99 17.13 27.23
N GLU A 84 23.90 16.44 26.08
CA GLU A 84 24.22 15.02 25.93
C GLU A 84 25.31 14.82 24.87
N ILE A 85 26.05 13.72 25.01
CA ILE A 85 26.99 13.27 23.98
C ILE A 85 26.18 12.50 22.93
N ALA A 86 26.30 12.93 21.68
CA ALA A 86 25.76 12.25 20.51
C ALA A 86 26.85 11.45 19.79
N TRP A 87 26.54 10.21 19.44
CA TRP A 87 27.37 9.40 18.56
C TRP A 87 27.11 9.75 17.10
N LYS A 88 28.20 9.97 16.35
CA LYS A 88 28.19 10.20 14.90
C LYS A 88 28.28 8.86 14.20
N ILE A 89 27.23 8.49 13.47
CA ILE A 89 27.19 7.23 12.74
C ILE A 89 27.06 7.54 11.25
N LEU A 90 27.90 6.90 10.45
CA LEU A 90 27.85 6.98 8.99
C LEU A 90 27.30 5.66 8.45
N PHE A 91 26.26 5.76 7.63
CA PHE A 91 25.74 4.68 6.80
C PHE A 91 26.17 4.91 5.35
N GLN A 92 26.55 3.83 4.67
CA GLN A 92 26.90 3.83 3.25
C GLN A 92 26.28 2.61 2.57
N ASN A 93 25.52 2.83 1.51
CA ASN A 93 24.96 1.75 0.70
C ASN A 93 26.07 1.15 -0.16
N LYS A 94 26.39 -0.13 0.05
CA LYS A 94 27.49 -0.81 -0.64
C LYS A 94 27.08 -1.39 -1.98
N ASP A 95 25.79 -1.56 -2.21
CA ASP A 95 25.28 -2.08 -3.46
C ASP A 95 25.40 -1.03 -4.57
N LEU A 96 25.07 0.24 -4.31
CA LEU A 96 25.30 1.34 -5.26
C LEU A 96 26.79 1.50 -5.62
N GLU A 97 27.68 1.38 -4.64
CA GLU A 97 29.13 1.46 -4.84
C GLU A 97 29.64 0.28 -5.68
N LYS A 98 29.15 -0.94 -5.39
CA LYS A 98 29.52 -2.17 -6.10
C LYS A 98 29.04 -2.19 -7.54
N HIS A 99 27.86 -1.61 -7.80
CA HIS A 99 27.21 -1.60 -9.10
C HIS A 99 27.47 -0.30 -9.88
N CYS A 100 28.28 0.61 -9.33
CA CYS A 100 28.71 1.85 -9.98
C CYS A 100 27.55 2.76 -10.36
N LEU A 101 26.44 2.65 -9.63
CA LEU A 101 25.21 3.41 -9.87
C LEU A 101 25.24 4.77 -9.15
N GLY A 102 26.34 5.15 -8.50
CA GLY A 102 26.48 6.38 -7.72
C GLY A 102 26.81 6.12 -6.25
N HIS A 103 26.24 6.90 -5.34
CA HIS A 103 26.47 6.76 -3.90
C HIS A 103 25.21 7.05 -3.09
N ALA A 104 25.08 6.41 -1.94
CA ALA A 104 24.12 6.82 -0.93
C ALA A 104 24.77 6.79 0.45
N THR A 105 24.71 7.91 1.14
CA THR A 105 25.27 8.08 2.48
C THR A 105 24.28 8.74 3.41
N ILE A 106 24.26 8.29 4.66
CA ILE A 106 23.44 8.89 5.71
C ILE A 106 24.34 9.13 6.91
N HIS A 107 24.42 10.37 7.36
CA HIS A 107 25.05 10.76 8.61
C HIS A 107 23.97 10.93 9.67
N VAL A 108 24.11 10.25 10.81
CA VAL A 108 23.21 10.45 11.94
C VAL A 108 23.93 10.83 13.21
N LEU A 109 23.21 11.58 14.04
CA LEU A 109 23.53 11.80 15.44
C LEU A 109 22.56 11.03 16.31
N VAL A 110 23.08 10.20 17.22
CA VAL A 110 22.27 9.39 18.13
C VAL A 110 22.64 9.72 19.57
N ILE A 111 21.63 10.01 20.40
CA ILE A 111 21.81 10.22 21.85
C ILE A 111 21.06 9.13 22.63
N PRO A 112 21.51 8.76 23.85
CA PRO A 112 20.86 7.74 24.66
C PRO A 112 19.39 8.06 24.99
N SER A 113 19.06 9.35 25.14
CA SER A 113 17.71 9.78 25.50
C SER A 113 16.73 9.83 24.32
N SER A 114 17.10 9.40 23.11
CA SER A 114 16.23 9.43 21.92
C SER A 114 16.18 8.06 21.24
N PRO A 115 14.98 7.49 20.98
CA PRO A 115 14.87 6.28 20.17
C PRO A 115 15.09 6.52 18.67
N TRP A 116 15.14 7.80 18.25
CA TRP A 116 15.37 8.25 16.89
C TRP A 116 16.71 9.00 16.77
N ALA A 117 17.27 9.04 15.57
CA ALA A 117 18.35 9.97 15.24
C ALA A 117 17.92 11.43 15.55
N VAL A 118 18.73 12.15 16.31
CA VAL A 118 18.45 13.56 16.67
C VAL A 118 18.84 14.53 15.56
N ARG A 119 19.69 14.08 14.65
CA ARG A 119 19.98 14.73 13.39
C ARG A 119 20.28 13.63 12.38
N GLN A 120 19.81 13.80 11.16
CA GLN A 120 20.08 12.94 10.04
C GLN A 120 20.36 13.80 8.81
N SER A 121 21.45 13.55 8.12
CA SER A 121 21.79 14.17 6.85
C SER A 121 22.00 13.08 5.81
N THR A 122 21.17 13.08 4.78
CA THR A 122 21.21 12.12 3.68
C THR A 122 21.81 12.80 2.44
N ASP A 123 22.70 12.08 1.76
CA ASP A 123 23.21 12.42 0.42
C ASP A 123 23.13 11.18 -0.47
N LEU A 124 22.24 11.21 -1.46
CA LEU A 124 21.98 10.13 -2.42
C LEU A 124 22.16 10.68 -3.83
N LEU A 125 22.94 9.95 -4.61
CA LEU A 125 23.16 10.14 -6.03
C LEU A 125 23.01 8.79 -6.72
N ILE A 126 22.07 8.70 -7.65
CA ILE A 126 21.98 7.56 -8.57
C ILE A 126 22.14 8.08 -10.00
N SER A 127 23.06 7.49 -10.76
CA SER A 127 23.33 7.86 -12.15
C SER A 127 23.74 6.64 -12.97
N SER A 128 23.31 6.62 -14.23
CA SER A 128 23.64 5.60 -15.23
C SER A 128 24.86 5.96 -16.11
N GLU A 129 25.63 7.01 -15.78
CA GLU A 129 26.77 7.43 -16.61
C GLU A 129 27.93 6.41 -16.58
N ASP A 130 28.17 5.80 -17.74
CA ASP A 130 29.30 4.95 -18.18
C ASP A 130 30.33 4.55 -17.11
N SER A 131 30.14 3.36 -16.54
CA SER A 131 31.21 2.64 -15.84
C SER A 131 31.60 1.38 -16.61
N ASP A 132 32.71 1.45 -17.34
CA ASP A 132 33.25 0.41 -18.25
C ASP A 132 33.57 -0.98 -17.61
N ASN A 133 33.27 -1.22 -16.33
CA ASN A 133 33.72 -2.42 -15.61
C ASN A 133 32.74 -2.99 -14.57
N CYS A 134 31.48 -2.55 -14.56
CA CYS A 134 30.50 -2.97 -13.56
C CYS A 134 29.51 -3.95 -14.20
N GLY A 135 29.15 -5.02 -13.48
CA GLY A 135 28.42 -6.19 -14.01
C GLY A 135 27.14 -5.82 -14.77
N THR A 136 26.75 -6.67 -15.73
CA THR A 136 25.63 -6.41 -16.63
C THR A 136 24.33 -6.15 -15.87
N LEU A 137 23.72 -4.99 -16.16
CA LEU A 137 22.49 -4.45 -15.59
C LEU A 137 21.29 -5.43 -15.64
N GLU A 138 21.32 -6.40 -16.55
CA GLU A 138 20.34 -7.51 -16.66
C GLU A 138 20.32 -8.44 -15.43
N GLU A 139 21.40 -8.53 -14.65
CA GLU A 139 21.41 -9.28 -13.38
C GLU A 139 20.81 -8.48 -12.21
N ILE A 140 20.65 -7.16 -12.35
CA ILE A 140 20.39 -6.24 -11.22
C ILE A 140 18.90 -5.85 -11.14
N LEU A 141 18.22 -5.66 -12.28
CA LEU A 141 16.85 -5.12 -12.31
C LEU A 141 16.03 -5.80 -13.42
N GLY A 142 15.33 -6.89 -13.08
CA GLY A 142 14.26 -7.39 -13.92
C GLY A 142 13.12 -6.37 -14.04
N GLU A 143 12.65 -6.14 -15.27
CA GLU A 143 11.49 -5.33 -15.73
C GLU A 143 11.28 -3.88 -15.23
N TYR A 144 12.09 -3.34 -14.30
CA TYR A 144 12.04 -1.92 -13.96
C TYR A 144 12.95 -1.09 -14.87
N ALA A 145 12.35 -0.31 -15.76
CA ALA A 145 13.05 0.68 -16.57
C ALA A 145 13.63 1.77 -15.65
N MET A 146 14.96 1.74 -15.47
CA MET A 146 15.69 2.84 -14.81
C MET A 146 15.56 4.08 -15.70
N PRO A 147 15.15 5.25 -15.18
CA PRO A 147 15.09 6.46 -15.98
C PRO A 147 16.49 6.79 -16.50
N GLU A 148 16.61 7.14 -17.78
CA GLU A 148 17.83 7.78 -18.29
C GLU A 148 18.03 9.08 -17.50
N GLY A 149 19.19 9.24 -16.83
CA GLY A 149 19.49 10.47 -16.10
C GLY A 149 20.08 10.28 -14.71
N ARG A 150 19.89 11.31 -13.86
CA ARG A 150 20.52 11.44 -12.54
C ARG A 150 19.47 11.77 -11.49
N LEU A 151 19.37 10.92 -10.47
CA LEU A 151 18.61 11.19 -9.25
C LEU A 151 19.58 11.75 -8.20
N GLU A 152 19.28 12.92 -7.64
CA GLU A 152 20.05 13.51 -6.54
C GLU A 152 19.12 13.94 -5.40
N LEU A 153 19.42 13.49 -4.18
CA LEU A 153 18.71 13.86 -2.96
C LEU A 153 19.72 14.33 -1.92
N ARG A 154 19.50 15.55 -1.41
CA ARG A 154 20.20 16.07 -0.23
C ARG A 154 19.17 16.50 0.80
N MET A 155 19.11 15.79 1.91
CA MET A 155 18.12 16.04 2.96
C MET A 155 18.81 16.20 4.31
N THR A 156 18.29 17.07 5.17
CA THR A 156 18.67 17.10 6.59
C THR A 156 17.43 17.22 7.46
N VAL A 157 17.29 16.31 8.42
CA VAL A 157 16.22 16.28 9.42
C VAL A 157 16.85 16.45 10.80
N GLU A 158 16.28 17.31 11.64
CA GLU A 158 16.80 17.58 12.99
C GLU A 158 15.68 17.64 14.02
N LYS A 159 15.93 17.05 15.18
CA LYS A 159 15.02 17.01 16.32
C LYS A 159 14.90 18.39 16.97
N THR A 160 13.70 18.97 16.93
CA THR A 160 13.41 20.25 17.58
C THR A 160 13.00 20.10 19.04
N SER A 161 12.26 19.06 19.40
CA SER A 161 11.84 18.76 20.78
C SER A 161 11.57 17.26 20.98
N LEU A 162 11.61 16.79 22.23
CA LEU A 162 11.26 15.42 22.61
C LEU A 162 10.43 15.44 23.89
N SER A 163 9.21 14.92 23.82
CA SER A 163 8.38 14.66 25.00
C SER A 163 8.19 13.16 25.12
N ARG A 164 8.68 12.57 26.21
CA ARG A 164 8.47 11.15 26.51
C ARG A 164 7.11 10.99 27.18
N GLY A 165 6.33 10.01 26.73
CA GLY A 165 5.13 9.59 27.45
C GLY A 165 5.49 8.90 28.78
N GLU A 166 4.50 8.78 29.68
CA GLU A 166 4.67 8.12 30.98
C GLU A 166 4.67 6.58 30.89
N HIS A 167 4.33 6.03 29.73
CA HIS A 167 4.22 4.60 29.47
C HIS A 167 5.10 4.18 28.28
N LEU A 168 5.65 2.96 28.34
CA LEU A 168 6.39 2.35 27.23
C LEU A 168 5.44 2.07 26.05
N VAL A 169 5.95 2.20 24.84
CA VAL A 169 5.24 2.00 23.56
C VAL A 169 5.81 0.70 22.93
N ASP A 170 5.14 -0.46 23.12
CA ASP A 170 5.33 -1.72 22.36
C ASP A 170 5.05 -1.60 20.84
N LEU A 171 6.01 -1.10 20.04
CA LEU A 171 5.81 -0.89 18.60
C LEU A 171 5.29 -2.17 17.93
N GLY A 172 4.24 -2.06 17.11
CA GLY A 172 3.54 -3.20 16.50
C GLY A 172 2.33 -3.73 17.27
N LEU A 173 2.06 -3.23 18.49
CA LEU A 173 0.81 -3.46 19.22
C LEU A 173 -0.07 -2.20 19.22
N SER A 174 -1.38 -2.39 19.09
CA SER A 174 -2.37 -1.33 19.30
C SER A 174 -2.49 -1.02 20.80
N TYR A 175 -2.28 0.23 21.23
CA TYR A 175 -2.49 0.64 22.63
C TYR A 175 -3.86 1.26 22.88
N ASP A 176 -4.35 1.06 24.10
CA ASP A 176 -5.61 1.59 24.63
C ASP A 176 -5.65 3.13 24.75
N SER A 177 -4.50 3.82 24.68
CA SER A 177 -4.38 5.29 24.71
C SER A 177 -4.31 5.94 23.32
N LYS A 178 -4.37 5.13 22.24
CA LYS A 178 -4.72 5.63 20.91
C LYS A 178 -6.09 6.33 21.01
N PRO A 179 -6.37 7.44 20.28
CA PRO A 179 -7.76 7.82 20.04
C PRO A 179 -8.49 6.56 19.56
N ASP A 180 -9.41 6.11 20.41
CA ASP A 180 -9.81 4.71 20.54
C ASP A 180 -9.98 4.02 19.18
N PHE A 181 -9.30 2.88 18.98
CA PHE A 181 -9.61 2.01 17.83
C PHE A 181 -11.07 1.58 17.88
N SER A 182 -11.77 1.59 19.02
CA SER A 182 -13.21 1.38 19.08
C SER A 182 -14.03 2.58 18.55
N ALA A 183 -13.47 3.80 18.57
CA ALA A 183 -14.06 4.99 17.94
C ALA A 183 -13.77 5.06 16.43
N LEU A 184 -12.68 4.43 15.98
CA LEU A 184 -12.27 4.28 14.57
C LEU A 184 -12.42 2.85 14.03
N ARG A 185 -13.06 1.93 14.73
CA ARG A 185 -13.52 0.66 14.18
C ARG A 185 -15.01 0.82 13.95
N PRO A 186 -15.58 0.21 12.90
CA PRO A 186 -17.01 0.16 12.78
C PRO A 186 -17.60 -0.40 14.08
N PRO A 187 -18.74 0.12 14.55
CA PRO A 187 -19.44 -0.47 15.68
C PRO A 187 -19.58 -1.97 15.47
N SER A 188 -19.54 -2.78 16.54
CA SER A 188 -19.66 -4.23 16.41
C SER A 188 -20.95 -4.68 15.71
N SER A 189 -22.00 -3.84 15.70
CA SER A 189 -23.22 -4.06 14.94
C SER A 189 -23.05 -3.99 13.42
N GLU A 190 -21.99 -3.32 12.95
CA GLU A 190 -21.67 -3.14 11.53
C GLU A 190 -20.64 -4.18 11.05
N MET A 191 -19.88 -4.78 11.98
CA MET A 191 -18.91 -5.83 11.70
C MET A 191 -19.65 -7.14 11.34
N GLN A 192 -19.29 -7.74 10.20
CA GLN A 192 -19.89 -8.97 9.71
C GLN A 192 -18.84 -10.07 9.58
N ASP A 193 -19.05 -11.18 10.29
CA ASP A 193 -18.34 -12.44 10.06
C ASP A 193 -18.94 -13.18 8.86
N TRP A 194 -18.75 -12.63 7.67
CA TRP A 194 -19.34 -13.15 6.44
C TRP A 194 -18.80 -14.54 6.09
N ALA A 195 -17.52 -14.79 6.35
CA ALA A 195 -16.85 -16.05 6.03
C ALA A 195 -17.41 -17.23 6.84
N SER A 196 -17.59 -17.07 8.16
CA SER A 196 -18.19 -18.09 9.04
C SER A 196 -19.69 -18.27 8.79
N ASN A 197 -20.37 -17.25 8.27
CA ASN A 197 -21.79 -17.31 7.88
C ASN A 197 -22.02 -17.89 6.49
N ASN A 198 -21.03 -18.61 5.92
CA ASN A 198 -21.08 -19.22 4.58
C ASN A 198 -21.35 -18.23 3.43
N GLN A 199 -21.07 -16.93 3.61
CA GLN A 199 -21.14 -15.97 2.51
C GLN A 199 -19.90 -16.08 1.62
N MET A 200 -20.05 -15.84 0.33
CA MET A 200 -19.01 -16.14 -0.66
C MET A 200 -18.05 -14.97 -0.90
N HIS A 201 -18.32 -13.78 -0.38
CA HIS A 201 -17.53 -12.59 -0.66
C HIS A 201 -17.67 -11.56 0.47
N THR A 202 -16.78 -10.57 0.50
CA THR A 202 -16.91 -9.40 1.37
C THR A 202 -18.23 -8.67 1.10
N PRO A 203 -19.03 -8.32 2.13
CA PRO A 203 -20.28 -7.59 1.95
C PRO A 203 -20.02 -6.23 1.30
N ASP A 204 -20.62 -5.99 0.15
CA ASP A 204 -20.52 -4.73 -0.58
C ASP A 204 -21.70 -3.84 -0.22
N ASN A 205 -22.93 -4.23 -0.57
CA ASN A 205 -24.17 -3.48 -0.30
C ASN A 205 -24.14 -2.00 -0.76
N SER A 206 -23.20 -1.61 -1.63
CA SER A 206 -23.06 -0.23 -2.08
C SER A 206 -24.31 0.24 -2.80
N THR A 207 -24.71 1.49 -2.50
CA THR A 207 -25.70 2.25 -3.28
C THR A 207 -25.05 3.38 -4.08
N LYS A 208 -23.73 3.52 -3.96
CA LYS A 208 -22.91 4.50 -4.68
C LYS A 208 -22.46 3.98 -6.05
N ARG A 209 -22.61 2.69 -6.28
CA ARG A 209 -22.21 1.99 -7.51
C ARG A 209 -23.42 1.21 -8.06
N SER A 210 -23.63 1.25 -9.38
CA SER A 210 -24.83 0.70 -10.00
C SER A 210 -24.92 -0.83 -9.98
N HIS A 211 -23.79 -1.52 -10.11
CA HIS A 211 -23.72 -2.98 -10.11
C HIS A 211 -22.68 -3.43 -9.07
N ASN A 212 -23.15 -3.71 -7.86
CA ASN A 212 -22.32 -4.12 -6.73
C ASN A 212 -21.84 -5.59 -6.83
N LEU A 213 -20.97 -5.99 -5.91
CA LEU A 213 -20.39 -7.32 -5.88
C LEU A 213 -21.45 -8.41 -5.65
N GLU A 214 -22.50 -8.15 -4.85
CA GLU A 214 -23.61 -9.10 -4.68
C GLU A 214 -24.27 -9.45 -6.01
N LEU A 215 -24.55 -8.42 -6.84
CA LEU A 215 -25.17 -8.62 -8.14
C LEU A 215 -24.23 -9.39 -9.07
N ALA A 216 -22.93 -9.07 -9.07
CA ALA A 216 -21.92 -9.77 -9.85
C ALA A 216 -21.79 -11.25 -9.45
N VAL A 217 -21.75 -11.56 -8.16
CA VAL A 217 -21.71 -12.94 -7.67
C VAL A 217 -23.00 -13.67 -8.01
N SER A 218 -24.16 -13.02 -7.93
CA SER A 218 -25.43 -13.62 -8.35
C SER A 218 -25.50 -13.91 -9.86
N CYS A 219 -24.76 -13.17 -10.70
CA CYS A 219 -24.62 -13.48 -12.12
C CYS A 219 -23.86 -14.78 -12.37
N ILE A 220 -22.96 -15.21 -11.47
CA ILE A 220 -22.24 -16.49 -11.63
C ILE A 220 -23.21 -17.67 -11.66
N ASP A 221 -24.31 -17.59 -10.89
CA ASP A 221 -25.36 -18.60 -10.84
C ASP A 221 -26.16 -18.75 -12.16
N VAL A 222 -26.11 -17.74 -13.04
CA VAL A 222 -26.78 -17.77 -14.35
C VAL A 222 -26.01 -18.67 -15.32
N PHE A 223 -24.70 -18.81 -15.14
CA PHE A 223 -23.85 -19.58 -16.03
C PHE A 223 -23.71 -21.04 -15.57
N ASN A 224 -23.19 -21.89 -16.46
CA ASN A 224 -22.86 -23.27 -16.13
C ASN A 224 -21.34 -23.46 -16.15
N THR A 225 -20.67 -22.83 -15.18
CA THR A 225 -19.22 -22.66 -15.10
C THR A 225 -18.62 -23.34 -13.87
N PRO A 226 -17.32 -23.68 -13.88
CA PRO A 226 -16.62 -24.16 -12.69
C PRO A 226 -16.73 -23.21 -11.50
N ALA A 227 -16.76 -21.89 -11.75
CA ALA A 227 -16.94 -20.87 -10.72
C ALA A 227 -18.23 -21.09 -9.91
N ARG A 228 -19.34 -21.41 -10.59
CA ARG A 228 -20.62 -21.67 -9.93
C ARG A 228 -20.54 -22.89 -9.02
N ASP A 229 -19.97 -23.97 -9.54
CA ASP A 229 -19.90 -25.23 -8.81
C ASP A 229 -18.94 -25.09 -7.61
N ALA A 230 -17.79 -24.42 -7.77
CA ALA A 230 -16.84 -24.08 -6.70
C ALA A 230 -17.49 -23.29 -5.56
N LEU A 231 -18.20 -22.21 -5.90
CA LEU A 231 -18.85 -21.32 -4.92
C LEU A 231 -19.98 -22.00 -4.16
N ARG A 232 -20.76 -22.87 -4.82
CA ARG A 232 -21.90 -23.58 -4.20
C ARG A 232 -21.49 -24.80 -3.38
N ASP A 233 -20.62 -25.63 -3.94
CA ASP A 233 -20.43 -27.00 -3.45
C ASP A 233 -19.12 -27.19 -2.66
N TYR A 234 -18.13 -26.31 -2.88
CA TYR A 234 -16.77 -26.48 -2.35
C TYR A 234 -16.36 -25.39 -1.35
N GLN A 235 -17.34 -24.66 -0.82
CA GLN A 235 -17.15 -23.57 0.13
C GLN A 235 -16.13 -22.53 -0.38
N ALA A 236 -16.08 -22.31 -1.70
CA ALA A 236 -15.19 -21.30 -2.25
C ALA A 236 -15.64 -19.89 -1.85
N TYR A 237 -14.70 -18.95 -1.89
CA TYR A 237 -14.98 -17.54 -1.70
C TYR A 237 -14.21 -16.71 -2.71
N ILE A 238 -14.76 -15.55 -3.05
CA ILE A 238 -14.13 -14.53 -3.87
C ILE A 238 -13.01 -13.90 -3.04
N TRP A 239 -11.77 -14.17 -3.44
CA TRP A 239 -10.58 -13.65 -2.76
C TRP A 239 -10.06 -12.38 -3.43
N ARG A 240 -10.32 -12.19 -4.73
CA ARG A 240 -10.05 -10.96 -5.47
C ARG A 240 -11.26 -10.61 -6.32
N ALA A 241 -11.69 -9.36 -6.29
CA ALA A 241 -12.70 -8.84 -7.20
C ALA A 241 -12.31 -7.43 -7.62
N GLN A 242 -12.43 -7.09 -8.89
CA GLN A 242 -12.18 -5.73 -9.38
C GLN A 242 -13.26 -5.32 -10.37
N ASP A 243 -13.84 -4.14 -10.13
CA ASP A 243 -14.84 -3.56 -11.02
C ASP A 243 -14.19 -2.67 -12.11
N ASN A 244 -14.89 -2.57 -13.23
CA ASN A 244 -14.65 -1.55 -14.24
C ASN A 244 -15.99 -0.95 -14.64
N ARG A 245 -16.17 0.33 -14.29
CA ARG A 245 -17.41 1.10 -14.43
C ARG A 245 -17.33 2.16 -15.53
N SER A 246 -16.33 2.06 -16.40
CA SER A 246 -16.09 3.04 -17.48
C SER A 246 -17.26 3.11 -18.47
N ASP A 247 -18.02 2.02 -18.61
CA ASP A 247 -19.28 1.99 -19.36
C ASP A 247 -20.46 2.25 -18.42
N SER A 248 -21.21 3.33 -18.63
CA SER A 248 -22.37 3.66 -17.79
C SER A 248 -23.51 2.63 -17.83
N SER A 249 -23.55 1.76 -18.84
CA SER A 249 -24.63 0.78 -19.05
C SER A 249 -24.36 -0.59 -18.41
N LYS A 250 -23.10 -0.87 -18.06
CA LYS A 250 -22.66 -2.16 -17.52
C LYS A 250 -21.40 -2.02 -16.68
N THR A 251 -21.22 -2.92 -15.72
CA THR A 251 -19.96 -3.07 -14.99
C THR A 251 -19.30 -4.38 -15.37
N THR A 252 -18.05 -4.32 -15.82
CA THR A 252 -17.24 -5.53 -15.98
C THR A 252 -16.63 -5.88 -14.63
N TRP A 253 -16.84 -7.10 -14.16
CA TRP A 253 -16.26 -7.64 -12.95
C TRP A 253 -15.22 -8.70 -13.30
N ASN A 254 -14.00 -8.52 -12.83
CA ASN A 254 -12.96 -9.54 -12.83
C ASN A 254 -12.85 -10.12 -11.42
N MET A 255 -13.21 -11.39 -11.26
CA MET A 255 -13.28 -12.05 -9.96
C MET A 255 -12.45 -13.33 -9.96
N SER A 256 -11.79 -13.60 -8.86
CA SER A 256 -11.06 -14.84 -8.61
C SER A 256 -11.53 -15.46 -7.30
N TRP A 257 -11.60 -16.79 -7.27
CA TRP A 257 -12.04 -17.55 -6.10
C TRP A 257 -11.01 -18.57 -5.66
N LEU A 258 -11.03 -18.89 -4.37
CA LEU A 258 -10.24 -19.97 -3.78
C LEU A 258 -11.17 -21.04 -3.23
N ALA A 259 -10.91 -22.29 -3.62
CA ALA A 259 -11.64 -23.48 -3.20
C ALA A 259 -10.73 -24.45 -2.45
N ASN A 260 -11.32 -25.37 -1.67
CA ASN A 260 -10.56 -26.36 -0.87
C ASN A 260 -10.19 -27.63 -1.65
N ASP A 261 -10.77 -27.83 -2.83
CA ASP A 261 -10.64 -29.04 -3.66
C ASP A 261 -9.81 -28.82 -4.93
N ASP A 262 -8.94 -27.81 -4.92
CA ASP A 262 -8.10 -27.38 -6.05
C ASP A 262 -8.90 -26.84 -7.25
N SER A 263 -10.21 -26.56 -7.10
CA SER A 263 -11.04 -25.94 -8.15
C SER A 263 -10.96 -24.41 -8.19
N SER A 264 -9.88 -23.82 -7.69
CA SER A 264 -9.66 -22.37 -7.68
C SER A 264 -9.50 -21.81 -9.10
N GLY A 265 -10.00 -20.60 -9.34
CA GLY A 265 -9.99 -20.02 -10.68
C GLY A 265 -10.40 -18.55 -10.72
N TRP A 266 -10.67 -18.08 -11.92
CA TRP A 266 -11.07 -16.71 -12.20
C TRP A 266 -12.16 -16.64 -13.28
N ILE A 267 -12.94 -15.57 -13.24
CA ILE A 267 -14.06 -15.31 -14.14
C ILE A 267 -14.19 -13.80 -14.39
N ILE A 268 -14.43 -13.44 -15.65
CA ILE A 268 -14.71 -12.08 -16.09
C ILE A 268 -16.12 -12.05 -16.66
N ILE A 269 -16.96 -11.18 -16.11
CA ILE A 269 -18.36 -11.04 -16.51
C ILE A 269 -18.73 -9.58 -16.72
N ASP A 270 -19.66 -9.32 -17.63
CA ASP A 270 -20.36 -8.05 -17.72
C ASP A 270 -21.71 -8.16 -17.01
N VAL A 271 -21.99 -7.18 -16.16
CA VAL A 271 -23.22 -7.08 -15.37
C VAL A 271 -23.95 -5.80 -15.76
N SER A 272 -25.24 -5.92 -16.07
CA SER A 272 -26.13 -4.79 -16.37
C SER A 272 -27.47 -4.95 -15.64
N GLY A 273 -28.28 -3.90 -15.60
CA GLY A 273 -29.60 -3.94 -14.95
C GLY A 273 -29.51 -4.06 -13.42
N THR A 274 -30.57 -4.56 -12.78
CA THR A 274 -30.68 -4.56 -11.30
C THR A 274 -30.83 -5.95 -10.69
N THR A 275 -30.93 -6.99 -11.50
CA THR A 275 -31.16 -8.38 -11.07
C THR A 275 -30.43 -9.32 -12.01
N ALA A 276 -29.82 -10.39 -11.47
CA ALA A 276 -29.14 -11.39 -12.30
C ALA A 276 -30.13 -12.16 -13.19
N SER A 277 -29.86 -12.17 -14.49
CA SER A 277 -30.60 -12.92 -15.51
C SER A 277 -29.71 -13.18 -16.74
N SER A 278 -30.19 -14.00 -17.67
CA SER A 278 -29.51 -14.26 -18.95
C SER A 278 -29.34 -13.03 -19.83
N GLU A 279 -30.17 -12.00 -19.65
CA GLU A 279 -30.10 -10.74 -20.39
C GLU A 279 -29.18 -9.73 -19.70
N ALA A 280 -29.12 -9.78 -18.37
CA ALA A 280 -28.35 -8.86 -17.53
C ALA A 280 -26.88 -9.27 -17.37
N CYS A 281 -26.58 -10.56 -17.43
CA CYS A 281 -25.28 -11.15 -17.14
C CYS A 281 -24.67 -11.75 -18.40
N THR A 282 -23.45 -11.33 -18.77
CA THR A 282 -22.70 -11.90 -19.91
C THR A 282 -21.35 -12.43 -19.45
N LEU A 283 -21.05 -13.69 -19.76
CA LEU A 283 -19.72 -14.27 -19.52
C LEU A 283 -18.74 -13.77 -20.60
N ILE A 284 -17.62 -13.19 -20.18
CA ILE A 284 -16.57 -12.71 -21.09
C ILE A 284 -15.47 -13.76 -21.21
N SER A 285 -14.94 -14.23 -20.09
CA SER A 285 -13.87 -15.24 -20.05
C SER A 285 -13.80 -15.90 -18.68
N GLU A 286 -13.22 -17.08 -18.61
CA GLU A 286 -12.94 -17.78 -17.37
C GLU A 286 -11.70 -18.65 -17.48
N GLY A 287 -11.16 -19.08 -16.34
CA GLY A 287 -10.05 -20.01 -16.28
C GLY A 287 -9.86 -20.57 -14.87
N MET A 288 -8.99 -21.57 -14.77
CA MET A 288 -8.58 -22.18 -13.50
C MET A 288 -7.18 -21.69 -13.14
N HIS A 289 -6.84 -21.72 -11.86
CA HIS A 289 -5.48 -21.50 -11.38
C HIS A 289 -4.74 -22.84 -11.33
N ASP A 290 -3.58 -22.92 -12.00
CA ASP A 290 -2.72 -24.11 -11.94
C ASP A 290 -2.07 -24.23 -10.55
N ASP A 291 -1.65 -23.10 -9.97
CA ASP A 291 -1.08 -22.98 -8.62
C ASP A 291 -1.84 -21.91 -7.84
N ALA A 292 -2.88 -22.31 -7.11
CA ALA A 292 -3.65 -21.39 -6.30
C ALA A 292 -2.90 -21.00 -5.01
N PRO A 293 -3.02 -19.75 -4.54
CA PRO A 293 -2.50 -19.34 -3.23
C PRO A 293 -3.00 -20.24 -2.11
N SER A 294 -2.12 -20.53 -1.15
CA SER A 294 -2.51 -21.17 0.10
C SER A 294 -3.53 -20.31 0.83
N HIS A 295 -4.56 -20.94 1.39
CA HIS A 295 -5.62 -20.20 2.06
C HIS A 295 -6.23 -20.93 3.25
N ASN A 296 -6.84 -20.14 4.13
CA ASN A 296 -7.62 -20.62 5.25
C ASN A 296 -8.86 -19.75 5.44
N ARG A 297 -9.99 -20.17 4.87
CA ARG A 297 -11.27 -19.46 5.00
C ARG A 297 -11.65 -19.11 6.45
N LYS A 298 -11.23 -19.90 7.44
CA LYS A 298 -11.52 -19.64 8.87
C LYS A 298 -10.67 -18.52 9.47
N ALA A 299 -9.62 -18.07 8.77
CA ALA A 299 -8.77 -16.95 9.14
C ALA A 299 -9.19 -15.64 8.45
N ILE A 300 -10.30 -15.63 7.71
CA ILE A 300 -10.84 -14.39 7.14
C ILE A 300 -11.37 -13.52 8.28
N PRO A 301 -10.91 -12.26 8.44
CA PRO A 301 -11.38 -11.38 9.49
C PRO A 301 -12.80 -10.87 9.20
N GLU A 302 -13.51 -10.51 10.27
CA GLU A 302 -14.75 -9.74 10.15
C GLU A 302 -14.50 -8.40 9.43
N SER A 303 -15.48 -7.93 8.67
CA SER A 303 -15.41 -6.62 8.02
C SER A 303 -16.79 -5.92 8.04
N PRO A 304 -16.85 -4.58 8.08
CA PRO A 304 -18.03 -3.84 7.68
C PRO A 304 -18.35 -4.08 6.19
N SER A 305 -19.51 -3.59 5.76
CA SER A 305 -19.83 -3.54 4.33
C SER A 305 -19.09 -2.40 3.62
N ILE A 306 -18.83 -2.56 2.31
CA ILE A 306 -18.25 -1.49 1.48
C ILE A 306 -19.13 -0.25 1.52
N SER A 307 -20.44 -0.41 1.47
CA SER A 307 -21.43 0.66 1.62
C SER A 307 -21.25 1.48 2.91
N TRP A 308 -20.96 0.80 4.02
CA TRP A 308 -20.71 1.47 5.29
C TRP A 308 -19.43 2.30 5.24
N MET A 309 -18.36 1.74 4.68
CA MET A 309 -17.07 2.43 4.54
C MET A 309 -17.15 3.62 3.59
N GLU A 310 -17.82 3.45 2.45
CA GLU A 310 -18.14 4.52 1.50
C GLU A 310 -18.88 5.66 2.21
N THR A 311 -19.97 5.36 2.94
CA THR A 311 -20.87 6.36 3.51
C THR A 311 -20.31 7.07 4.74
N ASN A 312 -19.63 6.34 5.62
CA ASN A 312 -19.25 6.85 6.94
C ASN A 312 -17.77 7.26 7.02
N ARG A 313 -16.97 6.98 5.98
CA ARG A 313 -15.52 7.27 6.01
C ARG A 313 -14.97 7.83 4.73
N TRP A 314 -15.00 7.04 3.65
CA TRP A 314 -14.18 7.33 2.49
C TRP A 314 -14.71 8.49 1.67
N LEU A 315 -16.03 8.59 1.54
CA LEU A 315 -16.67 9.58 0.68
C LEU A 315 -17.06 10.87 1.42
N ASP A 316 -16.59 11.05 2.66
CA ASP A 316 -16.75 12.28 3.41
C ASP A 316 -15.66 13.29 3.02
N GLY A 317 -16.01 14.23 2.14
CA GLY A 317 -15.11 15.30 1.71
C GLY A 317 -14.67 16.26 2.83
N GLY A 318 -15.29 16.23 4.02
CA GLY A 318 -14.80 16.95 5.19
C GLY A 318 -13.63 16.23 5.89
N LEU A 319 -13.57 14.90 5.80
CA LEU A 319 -12.48 14.09 6.35
C LEU A 319 -11.33 13.96 5.36
N PHE A 320 -11.63 13.75 4.08
CA PHE A 320 -10.63 13.59 3.02
C PHE A 320 -10.95 14.50 1.82
N PRO A 321 -10.67 15.83 1.92
CA PRO A 321 -11.00 16.79 0.87
C PRO A 321 -10.40 16.46 -0.50
N GLU A 322 -9.17 15.96 -0.53
CA GLU A 322 -8.46 15.61 -1.78
C GLU A 322 -8.87 14.24 -2.33
N PHE A 323 -9.45 13.38 -1.49
CA PHE A 323 -9.93 12.05 -1.90
C PHE A 323 -11.36 12.12 -2.45
N SER A 324 -12.26 12.79 -1.73
CA SER A 324 -13.71 12.78 -2.00
C SER A 324 -14.41 14.14 -2.01
N GLY A 325 -13.66 15.24 -1.90
CA GLY A 325 -14.18 16.61 -1.89
C GLY A 325 -14.66 17.13 -3.25
N SER A 326 -14.66 18.45 -3.43
CA SER A 326 -15.14 19.09 -4.67
C SER A 326 -14.33 18.71 -5.90
N ASP A 327 -13.04 18.48 -5.70
CA ASP A 327 -12.06 18.13 -6.72
C ASP A 327 -11.35 16.83 -6.35
N GLY A 328 -12.06 15.95 -5.63
CA GLY A 328 -11.49 14.71 -5.12
C GLY A 328 -11.04 13.78 -6.23
N LEU A 329 -9.85 13.19 -6.05
CA LEU A 329 -9.20 12.32 -7.03
C LEU A 329 -9.92 10.98 -7.19
N ALA A 330 -10.48 10.46 -6.10
CA ALA A 330 -11.20 9.19 -6.08
C ALA A 330 -12.70 9.37 -6.33
N ALA A 331 -13.27 10.40 -5.70
CA ALA A 331 -14.68 10.73 -5.77
C ALA A 331 -14.90 12.24 -5.79
N LYS A 332 -15.97 12.68 -6.45
CA LYS A 332 -16.40 14.07 -6.47
C LYS A 332 -17.67 14.25 -5.66
N ASN A 333 -17.60 15.05 -4.59
CA ASN A 333 -18.72 15.32 -3.69
C ASN A 333 -19.39 14.04 -3.18
N GLY A 334 -18.57 13.06 -2.78
CA GLY A 334 -19.02 11.78 -2.26
C GLY A 334 -19.70 10.85 -3.27
N GLN A 335 -19.40 11.02 -4.56
CA GLN A 335 -19.75 10.10 -5.65
C GLN A 335 -18.47 9.67 -6.37
N TRP A 336 -18.27 8.37 -6.51
CA TRP A 336 -17.10 7.82 -7.21
C TRP A 336 -17.03 8.32 -8.65
N HIS A 337 -15.81 8.56 -9.16
CA HIS A 337 -15.64 8.71 -10.59
C HIS A 337 -15.92 7.38 -11.31
N SER A 338 -16.50 7.43 -12.50
CA SER A 338 -16.87 6.24 -13.27
C SER A 338 -15.66 5.49 -13.84
N ASP A 339 -14.55 6.21 -14.06
CA ASP A 339 -13.27 5.68 -14.53
C ASP A 339 -12.39 5.13 -13.38
N LEU A 340 -12.81 5.26 -12.12
CA LEU A 340 -12.14 4.63 -11.00
C LEU A 340 -12.58 3.17 -10.87
N LYS A 341 -11.62 2.26 -10.93
CA LYS A 341 -11.80 0.82 -10.69
C LYS A 341 -11.61 0.56 -9.22
N LEU A 342 -12.56 -0.12 -8.58
CA LEU A 342 -12.48 -0.52 -7.18
C LEU A 342 -12.23 -2.02 -7.07
N GLY A 343 -11.25 -2.38 -6.25
CA GLY A 343 -10.80 -3.74 -6.01
C GLY A 343 -11.02 -4.17 -4.56
N VAL A 344 -11.39 -5.42 -4.35
CA VAL A 344 -11.42 -6.11 -3.05
C VAL A 344 -10.39 -7.23 -3.07
N LEU A 345 -9.62 -7.38 -2.00
CA LEU A 345 -8.64 -8.45 -1.82
C LEU A 345 -8.74 -9.03 -0.41
N VAL A 346 -8.92 -10.34 -0.31
CA VAL A 346 -9.04 -11.10 0.94
C VAL A 346 -7.81 -12.00 1.11
N ALA A 347 -7.09 -11.79 2.20
CA ALA A 347 -5.94 -12.54 2.65
C ALA A 347 -6.24 -13.33 3.91
N THR A 348 -5.80 -14.59 3.92
CA THR A 348 -6.04 -15.51 5.04
C THR A 348 -4.76 -16.02 5.70
N THR A 349 -3.63 -15.86 5.03
CA THR A 349 -2.27 -16.11 5.50
C THR A 349 -1.35 -15.07 4.84
N GLY A 350 -0.14 -14.86 5.36
CA GLY A 350 0.89 -14.12 4.61
C GLY A 350 1.07 -14.77 3.24
N PHE A 351 0.55 -14.13 2.21
CA PHE A 351 0.73 -14.53 0.82
C PHE A 351 1.57 -13.46 0.13
N ASP A 352 2.30 -13.84 -0.91
CA ASP A 352 3.04 -12.88 -1.73
C ASP A 352 2.04 -11.98 -2.46
N LEU A 353 1.93 -10.74 -2.00
CA LEU A 353 1.15 -9.71 -2.67
C LEU A 353 1.79 -9.39 -4.03
N PRO A 354 1.02 -8.97 -5.05
CA PRO A 354 1.60 -8.32 -6.21
C PRO A 354 2.48 -7.16 -5.75
N ASN A 355 3.60 -6.90 -6.44
CA ASN A 355 4.56 -5.85 -6.05
C ASN A 355 3.91 -4.49 -5.75
N SER A 356 2.83 -4.15 -6.44
CA SER A 356 2.05 -2.92 -6.24
C SER A 356 1.31 -2.84 -4.90
N LEU A 357 1.19 -3.94 -4.15
CA LEU A 357 0.45 -4.05 -2.89
C LEU A 357 1.34 -4.48 -1.71
N ASN A 358 2.64 -4.70 -1.92
CA ASN A 358 3.60 -5.13 -0.89
C ASN A 358 3.76 -4.15 0.29
N PHE A 359 3.26 -2.92 0.16
CA PHE A 359 3.23 -1.92 1.23
C PHE A 359 2.16 -2.23 2.30
N LEU A 360 1.25 -3.18 2.05
CA LEU A 360 0.19 -3.53 2.99
C LEU A 360 0.76 -4.39 4.14
N PRO A 361 0.57 -4.01 5.41
CA PRO A 361 1.02 -4.80 6.54
C PRO A 361 0.09 -6.01 6.74
N VAL A 362 0.29 -7.05 5.93
CA VAL A 362 -0.41 -8.33 6.08
C VAL A 362 0.33 -9.13 7.16
N ASN A 363 -0.28 -9.25 8.33
CA ASN A 363 0.20 -10.12 9.40
C ASN A 363 -0.47 -11.51 9.33
N ASP A 364 -0.05 -12.43 10.19
CA ASP A 364 -0.57 -13.81 10.28
C ASP A 364 -2.09 -13.92 10.55
N ALA A 365 -2.80 -12.82 10.80
CA ALA A 365 -4.20 -12.81 11.20
C ALA A 365 -5.22 -12.73 10.04
N GLY A 366 -4.76 -12.70 8.79
CA GLY A 366 -5.62 -12.46 7.62
C GLY A 366 -6.11 -11.01 7.55
N LYS A 367 -6.34 -10.50 6.33
CA LYS A 367 -6.69 -9.10 6.07
C LYS A 367 -7.65 -9.01 4.89
N THR A 368 -8.66 -8.16 5.01
CA THR A 368 -9.45 -7.73 3.85
C THR A 368 -9.01 -6.32 3.49
N THR A 369 -8.67 -6.08 2.24
CA THR A 369 -8.20 -4.78 1.76
C THR A 369 -9.00 -4.36 0.55
N ILE A 370 -9.14 -3.05 0.39
CA ILE A 370 -9.80 -2.44 -0.74
C ILE A 370 -8.84 -1.46 -1.39
N ASP A 371 -8.64 -1.64 -2.69
CA ASP A 371 -7.79 -0.81 -3.51
C ASP A 371 -8.62 -0.09 -4.57
N GLY A 372 -8.09 0.99 -5.13
CA GLY A 372 -8.65 1.54 -6.34
C GLY A 372 -7.60 2.19 -7.21
N ILE A 373 -7.89 2.22 -8.51
CA ILE A 373 -7.04 2.82 -9.52
C ILE A 373 -7.89 3.60 -10.52
N ARG A 374 -7.43 4.80 -10.87
CA ARG A 374 -8.05 5.68 -11.85
C ARG A 374 -6.94 6.29 -12.71
N SER A 375 -7.12 6.30 -14.02
CA SER A 375 -6.21 6.97 -14.95
C SER A 375 -7.02 7.87 -15.90
N TRP A 376 -6.53 9.08 -16.15
CA TRP A 376 -7.18 10.06 -17.03
C TRP A 376 -6.15 11.02 -17.64
N ASP A 377 -6.50 11.61 -18.77
CA ASP A 377 -5.70 12.65 -19.41
C ASP A 377 -6.31 14.03 -19.14
N GLU A 378 -5.47 15.02 -18.80
CA GLU A 378 -5.86 16.41 -18.61
C GLU A 378 -4.84 17.34 -19.30
N GLY A 379 -5.23 17.88 -20.46
CA GLY A 379 -4.31 18.65 -21.29
C GLY A 379 -3.19 17.77 -21.82
N ASP A 380 -1.94 18.16 -21.54
CA ASP A 380 -0.74 17.43 -21.94
C ASP A 380 -0.27 16.44 -20.85
N TRP A 381 -1.04 16.26 -19.77
CA TRP A 381 -0.70 15.41 -18.65
C TRP A 381 -1.54 14.14 -18.61
N SER A 382 -0.89 12.99 -18.46
CA SER A 382 -1.50 11.70 -18.12
C SER A 382 -1.40 11.48 -16.62
N HIS A 383 -2.54 11.29 -15.96
CA HIS A 383 -2.63 11.10 -14.52
C HIS A 383 -2.96 9.64 -14.18
N THR A 384 -2.40 9.16 -13.07
CA THR A 384 -2.77 7.90 -12.42
C THR A 384 -2.90 8.12 -10.91
N PHE A 385 -4.07 7.78 -10.38
CA PHE A 385 -4.37 7.81 -8.96
C PHE A 385 -4.60 6.40 -8.46
N THR A 386 -3.96 6.03 -7.34
CA THR A 386 -4.16 4.76 -6.66
C THR A 386 -4.40 4.97 -5.17
N PHE A 387 -5.22 4.13 -4.54
CA PHE A 387 -5.38 4.15 -3.09
C PHE A 387 -5.53 2.75 -2.53
N ALA A 388 -5.31 2.62 -1.22
CA ALA A 388 -5.67 1.43 -0.47
C ALA A 388 -6.29 1.77 0.88
N ALA A 389 -7.16 0.86 1.32
CA ALA A 389 -7.85 0.89 2.59
C ALA A 389 -7.83 -0.51 3.23
N ASP A 390 -7.68 -0.54 4.55
CA ASP A 390 -7.92 -1.75 5.34
C ASP A 390 -9.44 -1.88 5.51
N ALA A 391 -10.02 -2.93 4.92
CA ALA A 391 -11.44 -3.18 4.99
C ALA A 391 -11.84 -3.91 6.28
N THR A 392 -10.90 -4.39 7.11
CA THR A 392 -11.19 -4.96 8.43
C THR A 392 -11.63 -3.89 9.44
N ASP A 393 -11.19 -2.64 9.26
CA ASP A 393 -11.62 -1.50 10.10
C ASP A 393 -12.09 -0.27 9.30
N GLY A 394 -12.07 -0.35 7.97
CA GLY A 394 -12.48 0.72 7.06
C GLY A 394 -11.54 1.93 7.03
N GLN A 395 -10.31 1.80 7.53
CA GLN A 395 -9.32 2.87 7.49
C GLN A 395 -8.70 3.02 6.10
N ILE A 396 -8.63 4.26 5.59
CA ILE A 396 -7.77 4.57 4.43
C ILE A 396 -6.31 4.51 4.89
N LEU A 397 -5.51 3.70 4.21
CA LEU A 397 -4.09 3.54 4.48
C LEU A 397 -3.28 4.65 3.81
N GLY A 398 -3.68 5.01 2.59
CA GLY A 398 -3.04 6.07 1.81
C GLY A 398 -3.46 6.05 0.35
N TRP A 399 -2.91 6.99 -0.41
CA TRP A 399 -3.05 7.09 -1.85
C TRP A 399 -1.81 7.70 -2.50
N SER A 400 -1.67 7.46 -3.80
CA SER A 400 -0.66 8.06 -4.67
C SER A 400 -1.36 8.69 -5.86
N HIS A 401 -0.96 9.90 -6.23
CA HIS A 401 -1.33 10.57 -7.46
C HIS A 401 -0.07 10.88 -8.24
N VAL A 402 0.06 10.31 -9.42
CA VAL A 402 1.22 10.51 -10.30
C VAL A 402 0.70 11.12 -11.59
N TRP A 403 1.43 12.09 -12.15
CA TRP A 403 1.10 12.63 -13.45
C TRP A 403 2.35 12.96 -14.26
N SER A 404 2.29 12.63 -15.55
CA SER A 404 3.41 12.80 -16.48
C SER A 404 3.00 13.51 -17.75
N SER A 405 3.89 14.32 -18.32
CA SER A 405 3.75 14.92 -19.65
C SER A 405 4.96 14.55 -20.50
N ASP A 406 4.72 14.39 -21.80
CA ASP A 406 5.75 14.13 -22.82
C ASP A 406 6.50 15.42 -23.23
#